data_AF-A0A8D0BW07-F1
#
_entry.id   AF-A0A8D0BW07-F1
#
_cell.length_a   1.000
_cell.length_b   1.000
_cell.length_c   1.000
_cell.angle_alpha   90.00
_cell.angle_beta   90.00
_cell.angle_gamma   90.00
#
_symmetry.space_group_name_H-M   'P 1'
#
loop_
_entity.id
_entity.type
_entity.pdbx_description
1 polymer ?
#
loop_
_entity_poly.entity_id
_entity_poly.type
_entity_poly.pdbx_seq_one_letter_code
_entity_poly.pdbx_strand_id
1 'polypeptide(L)'
;MKAMAQLASIPSIFPRPERIVEDIQISAGWMHSGYPIMSNVKAIEDILNVHKMYSEGTWGPIHELGHNQQRRGWNFPPHTTEATCNLWSVYINETVLSIPRERAHEELKPDWRKKRIEEYIHNGARLQDFEVFTALEPYLQLQEAFGWEPYMQIFAKYQTMTGIPDDNKAKMNLWAEQFSEQVKTNLAPFFKAWGWPIDDVLSQKLSASFQPWTEDPMKPYQQS
;
A
#
# COMPACT_ATOMS: atom_id res chain seq x y z
N MET A 1 7.33 5.45 -15.39
CA MET A 1 8.25 4.36 -14.98
C MET A 1 9.30 4.73 -13.94
N LYS A 2 10.04 5.85 -14.05
CA LYS A 2 11.05 6.22 -13.02
C LYS A 2 10.48 6.27 -11.60
N ALA A 3 9.32 6.91 -11.40
CA ALA A 3 8.63 6.96 -10.11
C ALA A 3 8.19 5.56 -9.62
N MET A 4 7.73 4.67 -10.52
CA MET A 4 7.41 3.27 -10.18
C MET A 4 8.63 2.57 -9.57
N ALA A 5 9.77 2.65 -10.26
CA ALA A 5 11.02 2.05 -9.82
C ALA A 5 11.56 2.69 -8.53
N GLN A 6 11.41 4.01 -8.40
CA GLN A 6 11.84 4.76 -7.22
C GLN A 6 11.11 4.28 -5.97
N LEU A 7 9.77 4.22 -5.99
CA LEU A 7 9.04 3.71 -4.84
C LEU A 7 9.39 2.25 -4.56
N ALA A 8 9.55 1.41 -5.59
CA ALA A 8 9.93 0.01 -5.41
C ALA A 8 11.39 -0.21 -4.97
N SER A 9 12.20 0.86 -4.92
CA SER A 9 13.65 0.81 -4.69
C SER A 9 14.40 -0.16 -5.60
N ILE A 10 14.05 -0.14 -6.90
CA ILE A 10 14.71 -0.92 -7.96
C ILE A 10 15.39 0.00 -8.97
N PRO A 11 16.28 -0.52 -9.84
CA PRO A 11 16.88 0.28 -10.90
C PRO A 11 15.84 1.05 -11.73
N SER A 12 16.14 2.30 -12.04
CA SER A 12 15.22 3.22 -12.77
C SER A 12 14.91 2.77 -14.20
N ILE A 13 15.74 1.88 -14.74
CA ILE A 13 15.54 1.19 -16.02
C ILE A 13 15.08 -0.23 -15.71
N PHE A 14 13.86 -0.54 -16.12
CA PHE A 14 13.31 -1.89 -15.98
C PHE A 14 14.05 -2.85 -16.91
N PRO A 15 14.23 -4.12 -16.52
CA PRO A 15 14.92 -5.12 -17.35
C PRO A 15 14.19 -5.42 -18.67
N ARG A 16 12.90 -5.06 -18.75
CA ARG A 16 12.06 -5.17 -19.94
C ARG A 16 11.06 -4.01 -19.99
N PRO A 17 10.62 -3.58 -21.19
CA PRO A 17 9.59 -2.55 -21.31
C PRO A 17 8.25 -3.05 -20.79
N GLU A 18 7.62 -2.31 -19.87
CA GLU A 18 6.23 -2.57 -19.49
C GLU A 18 5.29 -2.28 -20.67
N ARG A 19 4.24 -3.09 -20.82
CA ARG A 19 3.28 -3.01 -21.93
C ARG A 19 1.87 -3.10 -21.39
N ILE A 20 1.01 -2.18 -21.81
CA ILE A 20 -0.44 -2.26 -21.64
C ILE A 20 -1.03 -2.58 -23.00
N VAL A 21 -1.79 -3.68 -23.09
CA VAL A 21 -2.44 -4.16 -24.31
C VAL A 21 -3.94 -4.08 -24.12
N GLU A 22 -4.62 -3.46 -25.07
CA GLU A 22 -6.06 -3.27 -25.02
C GLU A 22 -6.79 -4.38 -25.79
N ASP A 23 -7.86 -4.89 -25.19
CA ASP A 23 -8.77 -5.86 -25.82
C ASP A 23 -10.21 -5.61 -25.36
N ILE A 24 -11.18 -5.99 -26.17
CA ILE A 24 -12.59 -6.00 -25.78
C ILE A 24 -12.86 -7.18 -24.83
N GLN A 25 -12.20 -8.31 -25.05
CA GLN A 25 -12.42 -9.56 -24.31
C GLN A 25 -11.16 -9.97 -23.53
N ILE A 26 -10.79 -9.16 -22.53
CA ILE A 26 -9.76 -9.53 -21.58
C ILE A 26 -10.22 -10.66 -20.65
N SER A 27 -9.26 -11.38 -20.06
CA SER A 27 -9.57 -12.58 -19.29
C SER A 27 -10.27 -12.33 -17.96
N ALA A 28 -10.11 -11.14 -17.38
CA ALA A 28 -10.73 -10.75 -16.11
C ALA A 28 -10.78 -9.22 -15.95
N GLY A 29 -11.78 -8.74 -15.21
CA GLY A 29 -11.83 -7.38 -14.68
C GLY A 29 -11.99 -6.27 -15.73
N TRP A 30 -11.63 -5.06 -15.31
CA TRP A 30 -11.54 -3.87 -16.16
C TRP A 30 -10.14 -3.71 -16.77
N MET A 31 -9.12 -3.96 -15.96
CA MET A 31 -7.73 -4.16 -16.33
C MET A 31 -7.20 -5.33 -15.49
N HIS A 32 -6.09 -5.94 -15.89
CA HIS A 32 -5.37 -6.88 -15.04
C HIS A 32 -3.87 -6.87 -15.30
N SER A 33 -3.11 -6.99 -14.21
CA SER A 33 -1.65 -7.03 -14.21
C SER A 33 -1.09 -8.28 -14.90
N GLY A 34 0.20 -8.22 -15.26
CA GLY A 34 0.88 -9.27 -16.00
C GLY A 34 1.98 -8.72 -16.90
N TYR A 35 2.44 -9.59 -17.81
CA TYR A 35 3.34 -9.20 -18.90
C TYR A 35 2.85 -9.83 -20.22
N PRO A 36 2.00 -9.13 -20.98
CA PRO A 36 1.59 -7.73 -20.81
C PRO A 36 0.53 -7.51 -19.70
N ILE A 37 0.37 -6.25 -19.28
CA ILE A 37 -0.86 -5.79 -18.60
C ILE A 37 -1.97 -5.77 -19.66
N MET A 38 -3.14 -6.28 -19.33
CA MET A 38 -4.30 -6.24 -20.22
C MET A 38 -5.30 -5.19 -19.75
N SER A 39 -5.93 -4.51 -20.69
CA SER A 39 -6.88 -3.44 -20.42
C SER A 39 -8.12 -3.59 -21.30
N ASN A 40 -9.30 -3.30 -20.75
CA ASN A 40 -10.46 -3.13 -21.61
C ASN A 40 -10.23 -1.92 -22.53
N VAL A 41 -10.61 -2.00 -23.80
CA VAL A 41 -10.50 -0.87 -24.77
C VAL A 41 -11.18 0.41 -24.29
N LYS A 42 -12.17 0.32 -23.40
CA LYS A 42 -12.85 1.48 -22.84
C LYS A 42 -12.02 2.25 -21.81
N ALA A 43 -10.89 1.71 -21.34
CA ALA A 43 -9.98 2.39 -20.43
C ALA A 43 -8.93 3.26 -21.16
N ILE A 44 -8.99 3.34 -22.50
CA ILE A 44 -8.00 4.04 -23.33
C ILE A 44 -7.80 5.51 -22.93
N GLU A 45 -8.85 6.18 -22.49
CA GLU A 45 -8.76 7.56 -22.03
C GLU A 45 -7.85 7.69 -20.80
N ASP A 46 -7.91 6.73 -19.88
CA ASP A 46 -7.10 6.74 -18.66
C ASP A 46 -5.63 6.38 -18.93
N ILE A 47 -5.33 5.84 -20.12
CA ILE A 47 -3.99 5.40 -20.57
C ILE A 47 -3.33 6.43 -21.49
N LEU A 48 -4.09 7.09 -22.38
CA LEU A 48 -3.53 7.95 -23.44
C LEU A 48 -3.84 9.45 -23.26
N ASN A 49 -4.86 9.83 -22.48
CA ASN A 49 -5.23 11.22 -22.32
C ASN A 49 -4.36 11.93 -21.26
N VAL A 50 -3.20 12.43 -21.71
CA VAL A 50 -2.24 13.15 -20.85
C VAL A 50 -2.87 14.36 -20.16
N HIS A 51 -3.74 15.11 -20.85
CA HIS A 51 -4.41 16.25 -20.23
C HIS A 51 -5.27 15.82 -19.05
N LYS A 52 -6.09 14.76 -19.22
CA LYS A 52 -6.90 14.17 -18.15
C LYS A 52 -6.04 13.69 -16.99
N MET A 53 -4.92 13.01 -17.28
CA MET A 53 -3.98 12.56 -16.24
C MET A 53 -3.48 13.71 -15.36
N TYR A 54 -3.11 14.84 -15.96
CA TYR A 54 -2.60 15.99 -15.20
C TYR A 54 -3.71 16.84 -14.56
N SER A 55 -4.97 16.73 -14.99
CA SER A 55 -6.10 17.48 -14.39
C SER A 55 -6.83 16.70 -13.29
N GLU A 56 -6.98 15.39 -13.45
CA GLU A 56 -7.84 14.52 -12.65
C GLU A 56 -7.08 13.35 -12.01
N GLY A 57 -5.97 12.93 -12.61
CA GLY A 57 -5.17 11.80 -12.16
C GLY A 57 -5.37 10.58 -13.05
N THR A 58 -4.67 9.51 -12.73
CA THR A 58 -4.88 8.20 -13.34
C THR A 58 -4.63 7.13 -12.30
N TRP A 59 -5.55 6.17 -12.20
CA TRP A 59 -5.52 5.16 -11.15
C TRP A 59 -5.31 3.76 -11.70
N GLY A 60 -6.22 3.29 -12.57
CA GLY A 60 -6.23 1.92 -13.10
C GLY A 60 -4.89 1.47 -13.70
N PRO A 61 -4.32 2.18 -14.69
CA PRO A 61 -3.05 1.79 -15.29
C PRO A 61 -1.89 1.73 -14.28
N ILE A 62 -1.88 2.62 -13.29
CA ILE A 62 -0.84 2.64 -12.25
C ILE A 62 -1.05 1.51 -11.25
N HIS A 63 -2.29 1.21 -10.89
CA HIS A 63 -2.66 0.10 -10.02
C HIS A 63 -2.13 -1.22 -10.59
N GLU A 64 -2.33 -1.49 -11.89
CA GLU A 64 -1.81 -2.69 -12.55
C GLU A 64 -0.28 -2.74 -12.60
N LEU A 65 0.37 -1.61 -12.86
CA LEU A 65 1.82 -1.51 -12.78
C LEU A 65 2.32 -1.71 -11.33
N GLY A 66 1.53 -1.31 -10.33
CA GLY A 66 1.77 -1.49 -8.91
C GLY A 66 1.76 -2.96 -8.51
N HIS A 67 0.84 -3.75 -9.06
CA HIS A 67 0.86 -5.21 -8.89
C HIS A 67 2.18 -5.83 -9.37
N ASN A 68 2.73 -5.38 -10.50
CA ASN A 68 4.04 -5.86 -10.98
C ASN A 68 5.21 -5.50 -10.02
N GLN A 69 5.03 -4.53 -9.11
CA GLN A 69 6.04 -4.15 -8.13
C GLN A 69 5.90 -4.87 -6.78
N GLN A 70 4.76 -5.50 -6.51
CA GLN A 70 4.58 -6.28 -5.31
C GLN A 70 5.60 -7.43 -5.24
N ARG A 71 6.00 -7.78 -4.01
CA ARG A 71 6.87 -8.91 -3.74
C ARG A 71 6.25 -9.78 -2.66
N ARG A 72 6.50 -11.09 -2.75
CA ARG A 72 5.99 -12.09 -1.79
C ARG A 72 6.31 -11.74 -0.34
N GLY A 73 7.46 -11.08 -0.11
CA GLY A 73 7.93 -10.79 1.23
C GLY A 73 7.10 -9.79 2.02
N TRP A 74 6.47 -8.82 1.35
CA TRP A 74 5.64 -7.80 2.01
C TRP A 74 4.18 -7.81 1.55
N ASN A 75 3.78 -8.81 0.72
CA ASN A 75 2.39 -9.03 0.38
C ASN A 75 1.81 -10.16 1.26
N PHE A 76 0.61 -9.95 1.78
CA PHE A 76 -0.13 -10.84 2.66
C PHE A 76 -1.48 -11.28 2.02
N PRO A 77 -1.48 -12.13 0.99
CA PRO A 77 -2.71 -12.59 0.34
C PRO A 77 -3.64 -13.34 1.32
N PRO A 78 -4.98 -13.19 1.22
CA PRO A 78 -5.67 -12.40 0.20
C PRO A 78 -5.72 -10.89 0.49
N HIS A 79 -5.45 -10.50 1.74
CA HIS A 79 -5.77 -9.18 2.29
C HIS A 79 -5.16 -7.98 1.54
N THR A 80 -3.84 -8.03 1.29
CA THR A 80 -3.11 -6.82 0.85
C THR A 80 -2.80 -6.79 -0.65
N THR A 81 -3.22 -7.79 -1.42
CA THR A 81 -2.89 -7.87 -2.86
C THR A 81 -3.49 -6.69 -3.61
N GLU A 82 -4.75 -6.37 -3.36
CA GLU A 82 -5.46 -5.21 -3.93
C GLU A 82 -5.22 -3.91 -3.14
N ALA A 83 -4.45 -3.97 -2.07
CA ALA A 83 -4.17 -2.82 -1.21
C ALA A 83 -2.80 -2.22 -1.52
N THR A 84 -1.74 -3.01 -1.38
CA THR A 84 -0.36 -2.50 -1.46
C THR A 84 0.05 -2.09 -2.88
N CYS A 85 -0.60 -2.62 -3.92
CA CYS A 85 -0.44 -2.13 -5.30
C CYS A 85 -0.86 -0.65 -5.44
N ASN A 86 -1.86 -0.20 -4.66
CA ASN A 86 -2.34 1.18 -4.67
C ASN A 86 -1.35 2.18 -4.06
N LEU A 87 -0.30 1.73 -3.36
CA LEU A 87 0.76 2.65 -2.91
C LEU A 87 1.40 3.38 -4.09
N TRP A 88 1.54 2.72 -5.24
CA TRP A 88 2.04 3.34 -6.47
C TRP A 88 1.03 4.32 -7.07
N SER A 89 -0.25 3.99 -7.05
CA SER A 89 -1.32 4.89 -7.50
C SER A 89 -1.30 6.18 -6.70
N VAL A 90 -1.24 6.09 -5.36
CA VAL A 90 -1.15 7.28 -4.50
C VAL A 90 0.16 8.03 -4.75
N TYR A 91 1.30 7.34 -4.69
CA TYR A 91 2.62 7.98 -4.83
C TYR A 91 2.77 8.75 -6.14
N ILE A 92 2.36 8.19 -7.27
CA ILE A 92 2.53 8.84 -8.57
C ILE A 92 1.57 10.01 -8.74
N ASN A 93 0.31 9.87 -8.32
CA ASN A 93 -0.63 10.99 -8.38
C ASN A 93 -0.09 12.17 -7.55
N GLU A 94 0.42 11.93 -6.34
CA GLU A 94 0.94 13.00 -5.48
C GLU A 94 2.26 13.57 -5.98
N THR A 95 3.23 12.73 -6.36
CA THR A 95 4.62 13.17 -6.59
C THR A 95 4.94 13.51 -8.03
N VAL A 96 4.20 12.96 -9.00
CA VAL A 96 4.44 13.19 -10.43
C VAL A 96 3.35 14.07 -11.03
N LEU A 97 2.10 13.81 -10.68
CA LEU A 97 0.96 14.56 -11.23
C LEU A 97 0.57 15.76 -10.36
N SER A 98 1.10 15.84 -9.13
CA SER A 98 0.73 16.88 -8.16
C SER A 98 -0.77 16.92 -7.86
N ILE A 99 -1.40 15.75 -7.87
CA ILE A 99 -2.81 15.55 -7.58
C ILE A 99 -2.92 14.93 -6.19
N PRO A 100 -3.61 15.59 -5.25
CA PRO A 100 -3.76 15.06 -3.92
C PRO A 100 -4.70 13.84 -3.94
N ARG A 101 -4.47 12.88 -3.04
CA ARG A 101 -5.11 11.55 -3.08
C ARG A 101 -6.63 11.60 -3.04
N GLU A 102 -7.21 12.55 -2.31
CA GLU A 102 -8.66 12.75 -2.19
C GLU A 102 -9.32 13.19 -3.51
N ARG A 103 -8.52 13.70 -4.45
CA ARG A 103 -8.95 14.01 -5.82
C ARG A 103 -8.64 12.88 -6.79
N ALA A 104 -7.57 12.12 -6.55
CA ALA A 104 -7.14 11.02 -7.41
C ALA A 104 -8.07 9.79 -7.34
N HIS A 105 -8.75 9.57 -6.21
CA HIS A 105 -9.70 8.46 -6.07
C HIS A 105 -10.80 8.77 -5.04
N GLU A 106 -12.05 8.41 -5.34
CA GLU A 106 -13.20 8.70 -4.48
C GLU A 106 -13.10 8.06 -3.09
N GLU A 107 -12.66 6.80 -3.03
CA GLU A 107 -12.42 6.07 -1.76
C GLU A 107 -11.36 6.73 -0.87
N LEU A 108 -10.59 7.69 -1.38
CA LEU A 108 -9.59 8.41 -0.60
C LEU A 108 -10.05 9.80 -0.13
N LYS A 109 -11.31 10.18 -0.38
CA LYS A 109 -11.89 11.39 0.25
C LYS A 109 -11.88 11.24 1.78
N PRO A 110 -11.55 12.31 2.54
CA PRO A 110 -11.42 12.22 3.99
C PRO A 110 -12.61 11.61 4.72
N ASP A 111 -13.84 11.97 4.33
CA ASP A 111 -15.07 11.47 4.94
C ASP A 111 -15.25 9.96 4.71
N TRP A 112 -14.95 9.47 3.50
CA TRP A 112 -15.01 8.04 3.19
C TRP A 112 -13.97 7.24 3.95
N ARG A 113 -12.73 7.74 4.03
CA ARG A 113 -11.65 7.10 4.79
C ARG A 113 -11.98 7.02 6.27
N LYS A 114 -12.43 8.14 6.86
CA LYS A 114 -12.83 8.19 8.28
C LYS A 114 -13.94 7.18 8.57
N LYS A 115 -15.01 7.20 7.77
CA LYS A 115 -16.14 6.27 7.91
C LYS A 115 -15.68 4.81 7.80
N ARG A 116 -14.83 4.49 6.82
CA ARG A 116 -14.29 3.13 6.63
C ARG A 116 -13.48 2.65 7.84
N ILE A 117 -12.61 3.50 8.38
CA ILE A 117 -11.83 3.19 9.59
C ILE A 117 -12.78 2.92 10.76
N GLU A 118 -13.73 3.83 11.02
CA GLU A 118 -14.71 3.70 12.10
C GLU A 118 -15.54 2.40 11.99
N GLU A 119 -16.05 2.10 10.80
CA GLU A 119 -16.83 0.88 10.55
C GLU A 119 -16.00 -0.39 10.74
N TYR A 120 -14.76 -0.43 10.23
CA TYR A 120 -13.88 -1.58 10.39
C TYR A 120 -13.54 -1.85 11.87
N ILE A 121 -13.21 -0.80 12.63
CA ILE A 121 -12.91 -0.94 14.06
C ILE A 121 -14.16 -1.33 14.85
N HIS A 122 -15.31 -0.70 14.59
CA HIS A 122 -16.57 -1.05 15.25
C HIS A 122 -16.97 -2.51 15.04
N ASN A 123 -16.66 -3.06 13.87
CA ASN A 123 -16.89 -4.47 13.54
C ASN A 123 -15.81 -5.43 14.08
N GLY A 124 -14.93 -4.94 14.96
CA GLY A 124 -13.94 -5.74 15.69
C GLY A 124 -12.60 -5.90 14.97
N ALA A 125 -12.30 -5.06 13.98
CA ALA A 125 -11.03 -5.06 13.24
C ALA A 125 -10.63 -6.47 12.73
N ARG A 126 -11.58 -7.20 12.15
CA ARG A 126 -11.37 -8.59 11.75
C ARG A 126 -10.60 -8.66 10.43
N LEU A 127 -9.49 -9.40 10.40
CA LEU A 127 -8.67 -9.54 9.19
C LEU A 127 -9.44 -10.05 7.96
N GLN A 128 -10.49 -10.85 8.14
CA GLN A 128 -11.33 -11.29 7.03
C GLN A 128 -12.00 -10.13 6.26
N ASP A 129 -12.20 -8.99 6.91
CA ASP A 129 -12.81 -7.77 6.33
C ASP A 129 -11.71 -6.73 5.97
N PHE A 130 -10.43 -7.07 6.15
CA PHE A 130 -9.27 -6.23 5.83
C PHE A 130 -8.91 -6.41 4.36
N GLU A 131 -9.63 -5.69 3.49
CA GLU A 131 -9.52 -5.80 2.02
C GLU A 131 -9.37 -4.43 1.35
N VAL A 132 -8.78 -4.42 0.14
CA VAL A 132 -8.64 -3.27 -0.78
C VAL A 132 -8.30 -1.96 -0.06
N PHE A 133 -9.26 -1.04 0.08
CA PHE A 133 -9.04 0.28 0.66
C PHE A 133 -8.95 0.24 2.20
N THR A 134 -9.70 -0.64 2.87
CA THR A 134 -9.56 -0.85 4.32
C THR A 134 -8.15 -1.35 4.63
N ALA A 135 -7.67 -2.29 3.81
CA ALA A 135 -6.31 -2.81 3.94
C ALA A 135 -5.22 -1.78 3.60
N LEU A 136 -5.53 -0.79 2.77
CA LEU A 136 -4.61 0.28 2.38
C LEU A 136 -4.45 1.35 3.48
N GLU A 137 -5.48 1.60 4.29
CA GLU A 137 -5.49 2.66 5.32
C GLU A 137 -4.27 2.67 6.25
N PRO A 138 -3.85 1.57 6.88
CA PRO A 138 -2.68 1.61 7.77
C PRO A 138 -1.42 2.04 7.02
N TYR A 139 -1.28 1.70 5.75
CA TYR A 139 -0.14 2.13 4.96
C TYR A 139 -0.21 3.63 4.63
N LEU A 140 -1.41 4.17 4.37
CA LEU A 140 -1.57 5.61 4.15
C LEU A 140 -1.32 6.40 5.43
N GLN A 141 -1.76 5.91 6.59
CA GLN A 141 -1.50 6.55 7.89
C GLN A 141 0.00 6.58 8.23
N LEU A 142 0.72 5.47 7.97
CA LEU A 142 2.18 5.44 8.11
C LEU A 142 2.85 6.41 7.15
N GLN A 143 2.38 6.50 5.90
CA GLN A 143 2.92 7.43 4.92
C GLN A 143 2.63 8.90 5.30
N GLU A 144 1.45 9.21 5.82
CA GLU A 144 1.08 10.56 6.28
C GLU A 144 1.96 11.00 7.45
N ALA A 145 2.30 10.07 8.35
CA ALA A 145 3.10 10.35 9.53
C ALA A 145 4.61 10.41 9.27
N PHE A 146 5.13 9.53 8.42
CA PHE A 146 6.58 9.34 8.26
C PHE A 146 7.10 9.59 6.84
N GLY A 147 6.22 9.90 5.89
CA GLY A 147 6.55 10.15 4.48
C GLY A 147 6.82 8.87 3.67
N TRP A 148 7.27 9.06 2.43
CA TRP A 148 7.59 7.98 1.49
C TRP A 148 8.98 7.36 1.67
N GLU A 149 9.89 8.07 2.33
CA GLU A 149 11.28 7.62 2.49
C GLU A 149 11.40 6.29 3.27
N PRO A 150 10.69 6.08 4.40
CA PRO A 150 10.69 4.79 5.09
C PRO A 150 10.23 3.63 4.21
N TYR A 151 9.23 3.84 3.34
CA TYR A 151 8.78 2.81 2.40
C TYR A 151 9.91 2.40 1.45
N MET A 152 10.58 3.37 0.84
CA MET A 152 11.70 3.09 -0.08
C MET A 152 12.83 2.34 0.63
N GLN A 153 13.19 2.74 1.85
CA GLN A 153 14.25 2.08 2.62
C GLN A 153 13.87 0.65 3.02
N ILE A 154 12.62 0.43 3.43
CA ILE A 154 12.10 -0.90 3.75
C ILE A 154 12.07 -1.77 2.50
N PHE A 155 11.51 -1.29 1.38
CA PHE A 155 11.47 -2.04 0.14
C PHE A 155 12.88 -2.41 -0.33
N ALA A 156 13.85 -1.48 -0.27
CA ALA A 156 15.26 -1.76 -0.57
C ALA A 156 15.83 -2.88 0.30
N LYS A 157 15.52 -2.88 1.61
CA LYS A 157 15.93 -3.94 2.54
C LYS A 157 15.32 -5.29 2.14
N TYR A 158 14.04 -5.33 1.81
CA TYR A 158 13.37 -6.55 1.37
C TYR A 158 13.91 -7.10 0.03
N GLN A 159 14.47 -6.27 -0.87
CA GLN A 159 15.07 -6.77 -2.12
C GLN A 159 16.29 -7.68 -1.85
N THR A 160 16.99 -7.50 -0.73
CA THR A 160 18.20 -8.26 -0.37
C THR A 160 18.00 -9.19 0.83
N MET A 161 16.86 -9.08 1.51
CA MET A 161 16.55 -9.87 2.70
C MET A 161 16.37 -11.35 2.35
N THR A 162 17.03 -12.21 3.12
CA THR A 162 16.89 -13.66 3.07
C THR A 162 16.08 -14.14 4.28
N GLY A 163 15.50 -15.34 4.19
CA GLY A 163 14.74 -15.93 5.30
C GLY A 163 13.40 -15.24 5.59
N ILE A 164 12.80 -14.57 4.59
CA ILE A 164 11.47 -13.99 4.74
C ILE A 164 10.46 -15.12 4.98
N PRO A 165 9.62 -15.05 6.03
CA PRO A 165 8.62 -16.07 6.30
C PRO A 165 7.61 -16.22 5.18
N ASP A 166 7.03 -17.41 5.05
CA ASP A 166 6.01 -17.69 4.05
C ASP A 166 4.59 -17.46 4.57
N ASP A 167 4.35 -17.60 5.88
CA ASP A 167 3.05 -17.38 6.50
C ASP A 167 2.77 -15.89 6.76
N ASN A 168 1.50 -15.48 6.66
CA ASN A 168 1.14 -14.07 6.78
C ASN A 168 1.35 -13.51 8.18
N LYS A 169 1.12 -14.30 9.24
CA LYS A 169 1.29 -13.81 10.61
C LYS A 169 2.75 -13.38 10.84
N ALA A 170 3.70 -14.23 10.48
CA ALA A 170 5.12 -13.92 10.62
C ALA A 170 5.55 -12.77 9.71
N LYS A 171 5.05 -12.70 8.47
CA LYS A 171 5.33 -11.55 7.58
C LYS A 171 4.78 -10.23 8.11
N MET A 172 3.57 -10.22 8.70
CA MET A 172 2.97 -9.03 9.32
C MET A 172 3.79 -8.57 10.53
N ASN A 173 4.27 -9.50 11.36
CA ASN A 173 5.20 -9.20 12.46
C ASN A 173 6.52 -8.65 11.95
N LEU A 174 7.11 -9.27 10.93
CA LEU A 174 8.34 -8.79 10.29
C LEU A 174 8.14 -7.38 9.73
N TRP A 175 7.04 -7.11 9.01
CA TRP A 175 6.73 -5.77 8.51
C TRP A 175 6.63 -4.75 9.64
N ALA A 176 5.89 -5.06 10.70
CA ALA A 176 5.78 -4.18 11.86
C ALA A 176 7.13 -3.87 12.51
N GLU A 177 7.98 -4.89 12.66
CA GLU A 177 9.34 -4.76 13.16
C GLU A 177 10.20 -3.89 12.24
N GLN A 178 10.23 -4.20 10.94
CA GLN A 178 11.02 -3.46 9.96
C GLN A 178 10.63 -1.99 9.91
N PHE A 179 9.33 -1.70 9.96
CA PHE A 179 8.84 -0.32 9.96
C PHE A 179 9.19 0.40 11.25
N SER A 180 8.96 -0.23 12.41
CA SER A 180 9.35 0.33 13.71
C SER A 180 10.84 0.63 13.81
N GLU A 181 11.69 -0.28 13.34
CA GLU A 181 13.14 -0.08 13.27
C GLU A 181 13.51 1.07 12.34
N GLN A 182 12.79 1.23 11.23
CA GLN A 182 13.05 2.26 10.24
C GLN A 182 12.69 3.66 10.75
N VAL A 183 11.56 3.80 11.46
CA VAL A 183 11.09 5.09 11.98
C VAL A 183 11.46 5.32 13.46
N LYS A 184 12.22 4.40 14.07
CA LYS A 184 12.65 4.45 15.48
C LYS A 184 11.51 4.67 16.48
N THR A 185 10.35 4.10 16.19
CA THR A 185 9.11 4.29 16.94
C THR A 185 8.43 2.95 17.17
N ASN A 186 7.87 2.73 18.37
CA ASN A 186 7.09 1.53 18.65
C ASN A 186 5.71 1.62 17.97
N LEU A 187 5.54 0.85 16.90
CA LEU A 187 4.31 0.79 16.10
C LEU A 187 3.46 -0.45 16.42
N ALA A 188 3.87 -1.29 17.38
CA ALA A 188 3.09 -2.48 17.74
C ALA A 188 1.64 -2.15 18.15
N PRO A 189 1.35 -1.10 18.96
CA PRO A 189 -0.03 -0.72 19.29
C PRO A 189 -0.85 -0.34 18.05
N PHE A 190 -0.25 0.40 17.12
CA PHE A 190 -0.89 0.81 15.87
C PHE A 190 -1.33 -0.39 15.02
N PHE A 191 -0.41 -1.35 14.78
CA PHE A 191 -0.75 -2.54 14.00
C PHE A 191 -1.77 -3.44 14.72
N LYS A 192 -1.68 -3.56 16.06
CA LYS A 192 -2.68 -4.28 16.86
C LYS A 192 -4.07 -3.65 16.73
N ALA A 193 -4.18 -2.32 16.71
CA ALA A 193 -5.45 -1.62 16.52
C ALA A 193 -6.08 -1.92 15.15
N TRP A 194 -5.26 -2.18 14.12
CA TRP A 194 -5.70 -2.64 12.81
C TRP A 194 -6.05 -4.13 12.73
N GLY A 195 -6.03 -4.84 13.86
CA GLY A 195 -6.34 -6.27 13.93
C GLY A 195 -5.19 -7.19 13.51
N TRP A 196 -3.98 -6.67 13.35
CA TRP A 196 -2.83 -7.50 12.97
C TRP A 196 -2.40 -8.38 14.15
N PRO A 197 -2.05 -9.66 13.91
CA PRO A 197 -1.68 -10.63 14.94
C PRO A 197 -0.23 -10.42 15.39
N ILE A 198 0.09 -9.22 15.91
CA ILE A 198 1.41 -8.88 16.42
C ILE A 198 1.68 -9.66 17.71
N ASP A 199 2.76 -10.44 17.70
CA ASP A 199 3.15 -11.29 18.82
C ASP A 199 3.54 -10.44 20.03
N ASP A 200 3.28 -10.97 21.23
CA ASP A 200 3.62 -10.28 22.48
C ASP A 200 5.13 -10.16 22.67
N VAL A 201 5.90 -11.15 22.20
CA VAL A 201 7.37 -11.08 22.20
C VAL A 201 7.86 -9.90 21.36
N LEU A 202 7.30 -9.71 20.16
CA LEU A 202 7.64 -8.56 19.32
C LEU A 202 7.18 -7.25 19.97
N SER A 203 5.96 -7.22 20.51
CA SER A 203 5.43 -6.04 21.21
C SER A 203 6.34 -5.60 22.37
N GLN A 204 6.80 -6.55 23.18
CA GLN A 204 7.73 -6.30 24.28
C GLN A 204 9.08 -5.81 23.77
N LYS A 205 9.64 -6.46 22.74
CA LYS A 205 10.90 -6.04 22.09
C LYS A 205 10.82 -4.60 21.62
N LEU A 206 9.75 -4.23 20.89
CA LEU A 206 9.57 -2.88 20.35
C LEU A 206 9.35 -1.84 21.45
N SER A 207 8.59 -2.18 22.49
CA SER A 207 8.37 -1.30 23.65
C SER A 207 9.64 -1.02 24.47
N ALA A 208 10.56 -1.99 24.53
CA ALA A 208 11.85 -1.82 25.21
C ALA A 208 12.86 -1.04 24.36
N SER A 209 12.71 -1.07 23.03
CA SER A 209 13.67 -0.49 22.08
C SER A 209 13.33 0.92 21.63
N PHE A 210 12.04 1.28 21.58
CA PHE A 210 11.56 2.52 20.97
C PHE A 210 10.49 3.22 21.81
N GLN A 211 10.39 4.54 21.66
CA GLN A 211 9.34 5.31 22.30
C GLN A 211 7.96 4.99 21.68
N PRO A 212 6.86 5.08 22.46
CA PRO A 212 5.50 4.96 21.93
C PRO A 212 5.24 6.02 20.86
N TRP A 213 4.46 5.67 19.83
CA TRP A 213 4.00 6.65 18.86
C TRP A 213 2.96 7.59 19.51
N THR A 214 3.34 8.84 19.80
CA THR A 214 2.45 9.79 20.47
C THR A 214 1.31 10.24 19.56
N GLU A 215 1.59 10.42 18.27
CA GLU A 215 0.64 10.87 17.25
C GLU A 215 -0.03 9.70 16.51
N ASP A 216 -0.10 8.51 17.14
CA ASP A 216 -0.78 7.35 16.56
C ASP A 216 -2.25 7.70 16.25
N PRO A 217 -2.66 7.72 14.96
CA PRO A 217 -3.99 8.12 14.55
C PRO A 217 -5.06 7.11 14.99
N MET A 218 -4.66 5.93 15.48
CA MET A 218 -5.56 4.90 15.97
C MET A 218 -5.90 5.04 17.45
N LYS A 219 -5.22 5.92 18.21
CA LYS A 219 -5.49 6.15 19.64
C LYS A 219 -6.96 6.47 19.96
N PRO A 220 -7.69 7.30 19.19
CA PRO A 220 -9.10 7.59 19.47
C PRO A 220 -9.99 6.33 19.40
N TYR A 221 -9.59 5.30 18.65
CA TYR A 221 -10.37 4.08 18.46
C TYR A 221 -9.96 2.93 19.40
N GLN A 222 -8.89 3.09 20.19
CA GLN A 222 -8.44 2.08 21.16
C GLN A 222 -9.21 2.15 22.49
N GLN A 223 -10.04 3.17 22.70
CA GLN A 223 -10.77 3.43 23.95
C GLN A 223 -12.28 3.13 23.86
N SER A 224 -12.75 2.56 22.75
CA SER A 224 -14.16 2.22 22.50
C SER A 224 -14.44 0.73 22.68
#